data_AF-A0A7Y2H8I8-F1
#
_entry.id   AF-A0A7Y2H8I8-F1
#
_cell.length_a   1.000
_cell.length_b   1.000
_cell.length_c   1.000
_cell.angle_alpha   90.00
_cell.angle_beta   90.00
_cell.angle_gamma   90.00
#
_symmetry.space_group_name_H-M   'P 1'
#
loop_
_entity.id
_entity.type
_entity.pdbx_description
1 polymer ?
#
loop_
_entity_poly.entity_id
_entity_poly.type
_entity_poly.pdbx_seq_one_letter_code
_entity_poly.pdbx_strand_id
1 'polypeptide(L)' 'PEYFKIVDGFTLKEIKNQKRHKLVVACTAVWAKNVRLIDNMILKGDINRK' A
#
# COMPACT_ATOMS: atom_id res chain seq x y z
N PRO A 1 -10.33 -1.92 12.24
CA PRO A 1 -9.23 -1.58 11.29
C PRO A 1 -9.08 -0.05 11.28
N GLU A 2 -7.85 0.48 11.29
CA GLU A 2 -7.58 1.92 11.33
C GLU A 2 -7.57 2.52 9.92
N TYR A 3 -6.85 1.90 8.98
CA TYR A 3 -6.98 2.24 7.58
C TYR A 3 -6.65 1.05 6.65
N PHE A 4 -7.18 1.15 5.43
CA PHE A 4 -6.82 0.32 4.28
C PHE A 4 -6.82 1.20 3.03
N LYS A 5 -5.67 1.33 2.36
CA LYS A 5 -5.48 2.24 1.22
C LYS A 5 -4.69 1.55 0.11
N ILE A 6 -5.13 1.73 -1.13
CA ILE A 6 -4.37 1.32 -2.33
C ILE A 6 -3.73 2.57 -2.91
N VAL A 7 -2.40 2.56 -2.99
CA VAL A 7 -1.59 3.74 -3.32
C VAL A 7 -0.59 3.45 -4.44
N ASP A 8 -0.11 4.51 -5.06
CA ASP A 8 1.06 4.47 -5.93
C ASP A 8 2.30 4.22 -5.08
N GLY A 9 3.13 3.25 -5.47
CA GLY A 9 4.25 2.80 -4.65
C GLY A 9 5.42 3.77 -4.52
N PHE A 10 5.45 4.87 -5.30
CA PHE A 10 6.50 5.90 -5.19
C PHE A 10 6.00 7.16 -4.50
N THR A 11 4.76 7.57 -4.79
CA THR A 11 4.19 8.83 -4.26
C THR A 11 3.33 8.64 -3.02
N LEU A 12 2.92 7.40 -2.71
CA LEU A 12 1.99 7.03 -1.63
C LEU A 12 0.63 7.74 -1.69
N LYS A 13 0.30 8.37 -2.82
CA LYS A 13 -1.01 8.96 -3.06
C LYS A 13 -2.00 7.85 -3.42
N GLU A 14 -3.23 7.97 -2.91
CA GLU A 14 -4.33 7.07 -3.30
C GLU A 14 -4.55 7.09 -4.80
N ILE A 15 -4.78 5.91 -5.37
CA ILE A 15 -4.95 5.76 -6.82
C ILE A 15 -6.38 5.34 -7.14
N LYS A 16 -6.92 5.89 -8.23
CA LYS A 16 -8.23 5.51 -8.77
C LYS A 16 -8.17 4.45 -9.88
N ASN A 17 -7.00 4.27 -10.49
CA ASN A 17 -6.82 3.35 -11.62
C ASN A 17 -5.41 2.78 -11.62
N GLN A 18 -5.27 1.53 -11.18
CA GLN A 18 -4.01 0.79 -11.07
C GLN A 18 -3.26 0.62 -12.41
N LYS A 19 -3.93 0.76 -13.57
CA LYS A 19 -3.28 0.65 -14.87
C LYS A 19 -2.30 1.81 -15.13
N ARG A 20 -2.54 2.98 -14.54
CA ARG A 20 -1.72 4.19 -14.73
C ARG A 20 -0.44 4.23 -13.88
N HIS A 21 -0.25 3.27 -12.97
CA HIS A 21 0.85 3.27 -12.00
C HIS A 21 1.77 2.06 -12.21
N LYS A 22 3.08 2.27 -12.11
CA LYS A 22 4.08 1.21 -12.33
C LYS A 22 4.22 0.27 -11.12
N LEU A 23 4.09 0.82 -9.92
CA LEU A 23 4.12 0.10 -8.65
C LEU A 23 2.86 0.46 -7.87
N VAL A 24 2.13 -0.54 -7.38
CA VAL A 24 0.89 -0.37 -6.61
C VAL A 24 1.02 -1.16 -5.32
N VAL A 25 0.71 -0.51 -4.20
CA VAL A 25 0.85 -1.09 -2.86
C VAL A 25 -0.49 -0.94 -2.13
N ALA A 26 -0.91 -2.00 -1.45
CA ALA A 26 -1.96 -1.93 -0.43
C ALA A 26 -1.30 -1.69 0.92
N CYS A 27 -1.75 -0.67 1.64
CA CYS A 27 -1.30 -0.33 2.98
C CYS A 27 -2.43 -0.54 3.97
N THR A 28 -2.15 -1.17 5.10
CA THR A 28 -3.12 -1.38 6.17
C THR A 28 -2.56 -1.11 7.55
N ALA A 29 -3.43 -0.62 8.44
CA ALA A 29 -3.14 -0.54 9.86
C ALA A 29 -4.35 -0.99 10.70
N VAL A 30 -4.07 -1.61 11.84
CA VAL A 30 -5.09 -2.04 12.80
C VAL A 30 -4.54 -1.99 14.23
N TRP A 31 -5.41 -1.71 15.19
CA TRP A 31 -5.11 -1.89 16.60
C TRP A 31 -5.47 -3.30 17.06
N ALA A 32 -4.48 -4.02 17.58
CA ALA A 32 -4.65 -5.28 18.29
C ALA A 32 -4.44 -5.02 19.79
N LYS A 33 -5.55 -4.79 20.51
CA LYS A 33 -5.52 -4.25 21.88
C LYS A 33 -4.76 -2.91 21.91
N ASN A 34 -3.65 -2.86 22.64
CA ASN A 34 -2.77 -1.70 22.82
C ASN A 34 -1.59 -1.66 21.84
N VAL A 35 -1.51 -2.60 20.89
CA VAL A 35 -0.45 -2.65 19.89
C VAL A 35 -1.01 -2.23 18.54
N ARG A 36 -0.33 -1.29 17.87
CA ARG A 36 -0.65 -0.87 16.51
C ARG A 36 0.16 -1.70 15.52
N LEU A 37 -0.53 -2.49 14.71
CA LEU A 37 0.05 -3.30 13.65
C LEU A 37 -0.08 -2.56 12.33
N ILE A 38 0.98 -2.58 11.53
CA ILE A 38 0.99 -2.11 10.16
C ILE A 38 1.45 -3.23 9.26
N ASP A 39 0.89 -3.29 8.06
CA ASP A 39 1.37 -4.18 7.00
C ASP A 39 1.14 -3.53 5.64
N ASN A 40 1.99 -3.88 4.68
CA ASN A 40 1.88 -3.44 3.30
C ASN A 40 2.13 -4.60 2.35
N MET A 41 1.39 -4.63 1.24
CA MET A 41 1.56 -5.66 0.20
C MET A 41 1.67 -5.01 -1.17
N ILE A 42 2.72 -5.38 -1.92
CA ILE A 42 2.85 -4.99 -3.32
C ILE A 42 1.82 -5.78 -4.14
N LEU A 43 0.91 -5.06 -4.79
CA LEU A 43 -0.13 -5.66 -5.64
C LEU A 43 0.25 -5.71 -7.12
N LYS A 44 1.14 -4.81 -7.55
CA LYS A 44 1.63 -4.72 -8.94
C LYS A 44 2.99 -4.04 -8.95
N GLY A 45 3.88 -4.52 -9.82
CA GLY A 45 5.18 -3.89 -10.08
C GLY A 45 6.31 -4.67 -9.43
N ASP A 46 7.53 -4.35 -9.83
CA ASP A 46 8.75 -4.95 -9.28
C ASP A 46 9.54 -3.88 -8.53
N ILE A 47 9.93 -4.21 -7.30
CA ILE A 47 10.76 -3.38 -6.43
C ILE A 47 12.24 -3.53 -6.74
N ASN A 48 12.63 -4.59 -7.44
CA ASN A 48 14.03 -4.90 -7.75
C ASN A 48 14.48 -4.32 -9.10
N ARG A 49 13.87 -3.22 -9.56
CA ARG A 49 14.37 -2.51 -10.74
C ARG A 49 15.76 -1.96 -10.45
N LYS A 50 16.78 -2.64 -10.96
CA LYS A 50 18.12 -2.08 -11.19
C LYS A 50 18.06 -0.92 -12.17
#